data_AF-A0A942GHE8-F1
#
_entry.id   AF-A0A942GHE8-F1
#
_cell.length_a   1.000
_cell.length_b   1.000
_cell.length_c   1.000
_cell.angle_alpha   90.00
_cell.angle_beta   90.00
_cell.angle_gamma   90.00
#
_symmetry.space_group_name_H-M   'P 1'
#
loop_
_entity.id
_entity.type
_entity.pdbx_description
1 polymer ?
#
loop_
_entity_poly.entity_id
_entity_poly.type
_entity_poly.pdbx_seq_one_letter_code
_entity_poly.pdbx_strand_id
1 'polypeptide(L)'
;MKKYFLLLFVILLTSVVIGQVKEEDKKRQRPFEKIEQLEKARLIEVLDLNEETAIKFFTRRKEHQKQMRDLMESRDNLIKELEKSVKEKGAKDNYYSEQVNKILDIDRQMWMAKQTFFKSLNDLFSPQKIAMLTVFEHKFRREIAQSLMGRKRPED
;
A
#
# COMPACT_ATOMS: atom_id res chain seq x y z
N MET A 1 53.36 14.23 8.46
CA MET A 1 52.27 14.67 7.54
C MET A 1 51.63 13.53 6.75
N LYS A 2 52.40 12.63 6.08
CA LYS A 2 51.83 11.50 5.30
C LYS A 2 50.96 10.50 6.11
N LYS A 3 51.25 10.28 7.40
CA LYS A 3 50.47 9.37 8.27
C LYS A 3 49.05 9.86 8.57
N TYR A 4 48.85 11.18 8.69
CA TYR A 4 47.52 11.77 8.92
C TYR A 4 46.70 11.81 7.62
N PHE A 5 47.36 11.90 6.47
CA PHE A 5 46.70 11.84 5.15
C PHE A 5 46.06 10.47 4.90
N LEU A 6 46.72 9.38 5.31
CA LEU A 6 46.18 8.03 5.21
C LEU A 6 44.97 7.81 6.13
N LEU A 7 45.00 8.40 7.33
CA LEU A 7 43.92 8.34 8.31
C LEU A 7 42.68 9.12 7.84
N LEU A 8 42.88 10.27 7.18
CA LEU A 8 41.80 11.06 6.57
C LEU A 8 41.17 10.36 5.37
N PHE A 9 41.96 9.61 4.60
CA PHE A 9 41.49 8.83 3.45
C PHE A 9 40.62 7.63 3.86
N VAL A 10 40.93 6.97 4.98
CA VAL A 10 40.13 5.85 5.51
C VAL A 10 38.77 6.32 6.05
N ILE A 11 38.70 7.51 6.66
CA ILE A 11 37.44 8.10 7.15
C ILE A 11 36.51 8.51 5.99
N LEU A 12 37.08 8.89 4.83
CA LEU A 12 36.33 9.23 3.62
C LEU A 12 35.76 8.01 2.87
N LEU A 13 36.33 6.82 3.08
CA LEU A 13 35.85 5.59 2.43
C LEU A 13 34.67 4.94 3.18
N THR A 14 34.55 5.15 4.49
CA THR A 14 33.43 4.58 5.29
C THR A 14 32.10 5.32 5.10
N SER A 15 32.12 6.58 4.64
CA SER A 15 30.91 7.36 4.37
C SER A 15 30.21 6.96 3.05
N VAL A 16 30.91 6.28 2.13
CA VAL A 16 30.33 5.80 0.86
C VAL A 16 29.43 4.59 1.07
N VAL A 17 29.73 3.73 2.06
CA VAL A 17 29.01 2.46 2.29
C VAL A 17 27.61 2.69 2.88
N ILE A 18 27.42 3.73 3.69
CA ILE A 18 26.11 4.05 4.32
C ILE A 18 25.12 4.64 3.29
N GLY A 19 25.60 5.16 2.15
CA GLY A 19 24.78 5.77 1.10
C GLY A 19 24.04 4.77 0.19
N GLN A 20 24.54 3.53 0.04
CA GLN A 20 24.03 2.58 -0.95
C GLN A 20 22.79 1.80 -0.48
N VAL A 21 22.62 1.59 0.82
CA VAL A 21 21.47 0.82 1.38
C VAL A 21 20.14 1.57 1.22
N LYS A 22 20.16 2.90 1.03
CA LYS A 22 18.95 3.73 0.93
C LYS A 22 18.43 3.94 -0.50
N GLU A 23 19.15 3.49 -1.52
CA GLU A 23 18.85 3.81 -2.91
C GLU A 23 17.86 2.83 -3.56
N GLU A 24 17.88 1.55 -3.17
CA GLU A 24 16.96 0.54 -3.69
C GLU A 24 15.51 0.78 -3.24
N ASP A 25 15.29 1.11 -1.96
CA ASP A 25 13.96 1.44 -1.44
C ASP A 25 13.40 2.71 -2.10
N LYS A 26 14.24 3.73 -2.32
CA LYS A 26 13.84 4.97 -3.02
C LYS A 26 13.45 4.70 -4.48
N LYS A 27 14.12 3.79 -5.18
CA LYS A 27 13.77 3.42 -6.57
C LYS A 27 12.43 2.70 -6.64
N ARG A 28 12.08 1.87 -5.65
CA ARG A 28 10.78 1.20 -5.57
C ARG A 28 9.63 2.13 -5.18
N GLN A 29 9.87 3.16 -4.37
CA GLN A 29 8.84 4.11 -3.93
C GLN A 29 8.39 5.09 -5.03
N ARG A 30 9.31 5.57 -5.88
CA ARG A 30 9.01 6.58 -6.92
C ARG A 30 7.88 6.21 -7.91
N PRO A 31 7.77 4.97 -8.41
CA PRO A 31 6.64 4.57 -9.25
C PRO A 31 5.29 4.67 -8.55
N PHE A 32 5.20 4.31 -7.26
CA PHE A 32 3.94 4.35 -6.51
C PHE A 32 3.49 5.77 -6.21
N GLU A 33 4.40 6.68 -5.87
CA GLU A 33 4.08 8.10 -5.67
C GLU A 33 3.50 8.74 -6.94
N LYS A 34 4.06 8.43 -8.11
CA LYS A 34 3.54 8.91 -9.40
C LYS A 34 2.14 8.35 -9.70
N ILE A 35 1.90 7.08 -9.37
CA ILE A 35 0.58 6.46 -9.52
C ILE A 35 -0.44 7.14 -8.60
N GLU A 36 -0.07 7.44 -7.36
CA GLU A 36 -0.95 8.11 -6.40
C GLU A 36 -1.30 9.54 -6.85
N GLN A 37 -0.32 10.29 -7.37
CA GLN A 37 -0.56 11.63 -7.92
C GLN A 37 -1.51 11.57 -9.13
N LEU A 38 -1.31 10.61 -10.03
CA LEU A 38 -2.18 10.39 -11.18
C LEU A 38 -3.60 9.99 -10.74
N GLU A 39 -3.73 9.12 -9.74
CA GLU A 39 -5.02 8.72 -9.18
C GLU A 39 -5.78 9.94 -8.64
N LYS A 40 -5.12 10.79 -7.85
CA LYS A 40 -5.72 12.01 -7.28
C LYS A 40 -6.20 12.96 -8.37
N ALA A 41 -5.37 13.22 -9.38
CA ALA A 41 -5.74 14.08 -10.50
C ALA A 41 -6.98 13.57 -11.24
N ARG A 42 -7.00 12.26 -11.58
CA ARG A 42 -8.15 11.64 -12.24
C ARG A 42 -9.41 11.62 -11.36
N LEU A 43 -9.27 11.45 -10.04
CA LEU A 43 -10.41 11.50 -9.11
C LEU A 43 -11.06 12.89 -9.08
N ILE A 44 -10.25 13.95 -9.08
CA ILE A 44 -10.75 15.34 -9.15
C ILE A 44 -11.54 15.55 -10.43
N GLU A 45 -11.01 15.09 -11.57
CA GLU A 45 -11.64 15.22 -12.88
C GLU A 45 -12.94 14.39 -12.98
N VAL A 46 -12.87 13.08 -12.68
CA VAL A 46 -14.01 12.16 -12.83
C VAL A 46 -15.15 12.52 -11.89
N LEU A 47 -14.85 12.96 -10.67
CA LEU A 47 -15.88 13.31 -9.69
C LEU A 47 -16.28 14.79 -9.73
N ASP A 48 -15.66 15.58 -10.61
CA ASP A 48 -15.86 17.03 -10.72
C ASP A 48 -15.82 17.69 -9.33
N LEU A 49 -14.65 17.61 -8.69
CA LEU A 49 -14.44 18.08 -7.32
C LEU A 49 -13.99 19.53 -7.33
N ASN A 50 -14.74 20.39 -6.63
CA ASN A 50 -14.24 21.68 -6.20
C ASN A 50 -13.22 21.52 -5.05
N GLU A 51 -12.45 22.58 -4.79
CA GLU A 51 -11.36 22.57 -3.81
C GLU A 51 -11.82 22.15 -2.40
N GLU A 52 -12.91 22.72 -1.90
CA GLU A 52 -13.43 22.42 -0.57
C GLU A 52 -13.82 20.95 -0.43
N THR A 53 -14.52 20.40 -1.43
CA THR A 53 -14.96 19.00 -1.43
C THR A 53 -13.77 18.06 -1.60
N ALA A 54 -12.79 18.43 -2.44
CA ALA A 54 -11.57 17.66 -2.63
C ALA A 54 -10.78 17.51 -1.33
N ILE A 55 -10.62 18.59 -0.56
CA ILE A 55 -9.91 18.56 0.73
C ILE A 55 -10.60 17.60 1.70
N LYS A 56 -11.93 17.69 1.85
CA LYS A 56 -12.71 16.81 2.73
C LYS A 56 -12.62 15.34 2.27
N PHE A 57 -12.80 15.10 0.97
CA PHE A 57 -12.73 13.76 0.37
C PHE A 57 -11.35 13.11 0.58
N PHE A 58 -10.26 13.80 0.22
CA PHE A 58 -8.91 13.23 0.34
C PHE A 58 -8.49 13.05 1.80
N THR A 59 -9.00 13.86 2.73
CA THR A 59 -8.80 13.65 4.16
C THR A 59 -9.42 12.33 4.62
N ARG A 60 -10.71 12.09 4.30
CA ARG A 60 -11.41 10.83 4.61
C ARG A 60 -10.79 9.63 3.92
N ARG A 61 -10.37 9.79 2.66
CA ARG A 61 -9.69 8.75 1.88
C ARG A 61 -8.34 8.38 2.50
N LYS A 62 -7.56 9.36 2.96
CA LYS A 62 -6.25 9.12 3.58
C LYS A 62 -6.39 8.27 4.84
N GLU A 63 -7.38 8.57 5.68
CA GLU A 63 -7.65 7.77 6.89
C GLU A 63 -8.06 6.34 6.54
N HIS A 64 -9.00 6.18 5.60
CA HIS A 64 -9.39 4.86 5.11
C HIS A 64 -8.21 4.06 4.53
N GLN A 65 -7.36 4.69 3.72
CA GLN A 65 -6.18 4.06 3.15
C GLN A 65 -5.17 3.66 4.23
N LYS A 66 -4.99 4.48 5.27
CA LYS A 66 -4.14 4.13 6.42
C LYS A 66 -4.68 2.88 7.12
N GLN A 67 -5.95 2.89 7.51
CA GLN A 67 -6.59 1.75 8.16
C GLN A 67 -6.49 0.48 7.30
N MET A 68 -6.69 0.60 5.99
CA MET A 68 -6.56 -0.53 5.07
C MET A 68 -5.13 -1.08 5.01
N ARG A 69 -4.11 -0.21 4.98
CA ARG A 69 -2.71 -0.65 5.00
C ARG A 69 -2.37 -1.40 6.28
N ASP A 70 -2.77 -0.87 7.44
CA ASP A 70 -2.48 -1.46 8.75
C ASP A 70 -3.13 -2.87 8.87
N LEU A 71 -4.36 -3.02 8.36
CA LEU A 71 -5.06 -4.31 8.29
C LEU A 71 -4.39 -5.29 7.31
N MET A 72 -4.01 -4.83 6.12
CA MET A 72 -3.32 -5.65 5.12
C MET A 72 -1.97 -6.15 5.63
N GLU A 73 -1.18 -5.29 6.29
CA GLU A 73 0.09 -5.68 6.89
C GLU A 73 -0.10 -6.75 7.96
N SER A 74 -1.10 -6.59 8.83
CA SER A 74 -1.44 -7.58 9.85
C SER A 74 -1.83 -8.92 9.23
N ARG A 75 -2.63 -8.89 8.16
CA ARG A 75 -3.04 -10.09 7.41
C ARG A 75 -1.85 -10.78 6.76
N ASP A 76 -0.97 -10.04 6.11
CA ASP A 76 0.20 -10.57 5.41
C ASP A 76 1.19 -11.21 6.39
N ASN A 77 1.35 -10.65 7.58
CA ASN A 77 2.17 -11.23 8.64
C ASN A 77 1.59 -12.57 9.11
N LEU A 78 0.28 -12.64 9.38
CA LEU A 78 -0.37 -13.90 9.75
C LEU A 78 -0.25 -14.97 8.66
N ILE A 79 -0.38 -14.59 7.39
CA ILE A 79 -0.23 -15.53 6.27
C ILE A 79 1.21 -16.07 6.20
N LYS A 80 2.22 -15.22 6.37
CA LYS A 80 3.63 -15.66 6.39
C LYS A 80 3.93 -16.61 7.54
N GLU A 81 3.41 -16.33 8.74
CA GLU A 81 3.54 -17.21 9.90
C GLU A 81 2.85 -18.56 9.68
N LEU A 82 1.64 -18.53 9.12
CA LEU A 82 0.88 -19.73 8.79
C LEU A 82 1.59 -20.57 7.71
N GLU A 83 2.13 -19.94 6.67
CA GLU A 83 2.90 -20.60 5.61
C GLU A 83 4.11 -21.33 6.18
N LYS A 84 4.87 -20.67 7.08
CA LYS A 84 6.01 -21.28 7.77
C LYS A 84 5.58 -22.50 8.59
N SER A 85 4.51 -22.35 9.39
CA SER A 85 4.00 -23.41 10.28
C SER A 85 3.53 -24.65 9.50
N VAL A 86 2.87 -24.43 8.36
CA VAL A 86 2.41 -25.51 7.46
C VAL A 86 3.61 -26.27 6.84
N LYS A 87 4.67 -25.56 6.44
CA LYS A 87 5.88 -26.18 5.89
C LYS A 87 6.65 -26.99 6.93
N GLU A 88 6.74 -26.49 8.15
CA GLU A 88 7.50 -27.12 9.25
C GLU A 88 6.74 -28.27 9.94
N LYS A 89 5.43 -28.43 9.68
CA LYS A 89 4.55 -29.51 10.20
C LYS A 89 4.65 -29.71 11.72
N GLY A 90 4.84 -28.63 12.47
CA GLY A 90 5.08 -28.66 13.93
C GLY A 90 3.92 -28.17 14.80
N ALA A 91 2.90 -27.52 14.21
CA ALA A 91 1.80 -26.94 14.96
C ALA A 91 0.59 -27.90 15.08
N LYS A 92 -0.18 -27.70 16.15
CA LYS A 92 -1.42 -28.45 16.44
C LYS A 92 -2.59 -27.94 15.58
N ASP A 93 -3.59 -28.79 15.36
CA ASP A 93 -4.78 -28.44 14.55
C ASP A 93 -5.52 -27.19 15.04
N ASN A 94 -5.59 -26.99 16.37
CA ASN A 94 -6.22 -25.81 16.96
C ASN A 94 -5.48 -24.50 16.60
N TYR A 95 -4.16 -24.54 16.45
CA TYR A 95 -3.40 -23.37 16.00
C TYR A 95 -3.81 -22.99 14.57
N TYR A 96 -3.92 -23.95 13.66
CA TYR A 96 -4.29 -23.66 12.27
C TYR A 96 -5.69 -23.06 12.17
N SER A 97 -6.67 -23.60 12.90
CA SER A 97 -8.03 -23.06 12.90
C SER A 97 -8.09 -21.64 13.50
N GLU A 98 -7.34 -21.37 14.58
CA GLU A 98 -7.23 -20.03 15.15
C GLU A 98 -6.61 -19.01 14.18
N GLN A 99 -5.54 -19.37 13.47
CA GLN A 99 -4.90 -18.47 12.51
C GLN A 99 -5.82 -18.16 11.33
N VAL A 100 -6.51 -19.17 10.79
CA VAL A 100 -7.50 -18.97 9.73
C VAL A 100 -8.62 -18.04 10.20
N ASN A 101 -9.13 -18.22 11.42
CA ASN A 101 -10.17 -17.35 11.97
C ASN A 101 -9.71 -15.89 12.12
N LYS A 102 -8.45 -15.65 12.54
CA LYS A 102 -7.88 -14.30 12.60
C LYS A 102 -7.79 -13.64 11.23
N ILE A 103 -7.39 -14.39 10.20
CA ILE A 103 -7.33 -13.90 8.81
C ILE A 103 -8.74 -13.52 8.32
N LEU A 104 -9.74 -14.38 8.54
CA LEU A 104 -11.12 -14.12 8.16
C LEU A 104 -11.71 -12.91 8.91
N ASP A 105 -11.33 -12.72 10.18
CA ASP A 105 -11.74 -11.56 10.94
C ASP A 105 -11.15 -10.26 10.37
N ILE A 106 -9.86 -10.25 10.00
CA ILE A 106 -9.24 -9.10 9.32
C ILE A 106 -9.93 -8.81 7.99
N ASP A 107 -10.24 -9.85 7.20
CA ASP A 107 -10.98 -9.68 5.94
C ASP A 107 -12.35 -9.01 6.19
N ARG A 108 -13.07 -9.42 7.23
CA ARG A 108 -14.31 -8.78 7.67
C ARG A 108 -14.10 -7.32 8.07
N GLN A 109 -13.06 -7.02 8.85
CA GLN A 109 -12.73 -5.66 9.26
C GLN A 109 -12.40 -4.76 8.06
N MET A 110 -11.68 -5.28 7.05
CA MET A 110 -11.41 -4.55 5.80
C MET A 110 -12.70 -4.23 5.05
N TRP A 111 -13.63 -5.18 4.96
CA TRP A 111 -14.95 -4.94 4.36
C TRP A 111 -15.76 -3.88 5.12
N MET A 112 -15.78 -3.95 6.44
CA MET A 112 -16.46 -2.95 7.28
C MET A 112 -15.81 -1.57 7.12
N ALA A 113 -14.48 -1.46 7.12
CA ALA A 113 -13.76 -0.21 6.91
C ALA A 113 -14.11 0.41 5.55
N LYS A 114 -14.23 -0.41 4.49
CA LYS A 114 -14.68 0.04 3.17
C LYS A 114 -16.11 0.57 3.22
N GLN A 115 -17.04 -0.16 3.85
CA GLN A 115 -18.42 0.31 3.99
C GLN A 115 -18.52 1.63 4.75
N THR A 116 -17.78 1.77 5.85
CA THR A 116 -17.72 2.99 6.66
C THR A 116 -17.20 4.17 5.85
N PHE A 117 -16.12 3.96 5.07
CA PHE A 117 -15.60 4.99 4.16
C PHE A 117 -16.67 5.47 3.17
N PHE A 118 -17.32 4.57 2.43
CA PHE A 118 -18.35 4.98 1.47
C PHE A 118 -19.54 5.67 2.13
N LYS A 119 -20.03 5.16 3.28
CA LYS A 119 -21.11 5.81 4.05
C LYS A 119 -20.71 7.22 4.51
N SER A 120 -19.45 7.39 4.91
CA SER A 120 -18.91 8.69 5.29
C SER A 120 -18.80 9.67 4.13
N LEU A 121 -19.15 9.31 2.89
CA LEU A 121 -19.17 10.24 1.75
C LEU A 121 -20.59 10.74 1.42
N ASN A 122 -21.62 10.21 2.08
CA ASN A 122 -23.02 10.54 1.77
C ASN A 122 -23.39 12.01 2.02
N ASP A 123 -22.63 12.72 2.85
CA ASP A 123 -22.77 14.17 3.10
C ASP A 123 -21.99 15.03 2.09
N LEU A 124 -21.05 14.44 1.33
CA LEU A 124 -20.25 15.15 0.33
C LEU A 124 -20.69 14.86 -1.11
N PHE A 125 -21.16 13.64 -1.37
CA PHE A 125 -21.38 13.12 -2.71
C PHE A 125 -22.82 12.66 -2.88
N SER A 126 -23.37 12.92 -4.07
CA SER A 126 -24.60 12.28 -4.51
C SER A 126 -24.39 10.77 -4.70
N PRO A 127 -25.46 9.95 -4.68
CA PRO A 127 -25.38 8.53 -4.98
C PRO A 127 -24.70 8.23 -6.33
N GLN A 128 -24.91 9.09 -7.33
CA GLN A 128 -24.24 8.99 -8.63
C GLN A 128 -22.73 9.16 -8.52
N LYS A 129 -22.23 10.18 -7.79
CA LYS A 129 -20.79 10.37 -7.57
C LYS A 129 -20.16 9.21 -6.78
N ILE A 130 -20.89 8.62 -5.83
CA ILE A 130 -20.45 7.40 -5.12
C ILE A 130 -20.33 6.20 -6.07
N ALA A 131 -21.30 6.03 -6.98
CA ALA A 131 -21.23 4.98 -8.00
C ALA A 131 -20.06 5.21 -8.96
N MET A 132 -19.82 6.45 -9.40
CA MET A 132 -18.68 6.82 -10.24
C MET A 132 -17.35 6.52 -9.56
N LEU A 133 -17.21 6.86 -8.28
CA LEU A 133 -16.03 6.51 -7.47
C LEU A 133 -15.82 4.99 -7.45
N THR A 134 -16.88 4.21 -7.24
CA THR A 134 -16.80 2.74 -7.20
C THR A 134 -16.31 2.16 -8.53
N VAL A 135 -16.85 2.65 -9.65
CA VAL A 135 -16.43 2.23 -11.00
C VAL A 135 -14.99 2.66 -11.27
N PHE A 136 -14.63 3.89 -10.89
CA PHE A 136 -13.28 4.41 -11.05
C PHE A 136 -12.26 3.54 -10.30
N GLU A 137 -12.49 3.25 -9.02
CA GLU A 137 -11.57 2.44 -8.21
C GLU A 137 -11.36 1.05 -8.82
N HIS A 138 -12.43 0.43 -9.32
CA HIS A 138 -12.35 -0.88 -9.97
C HIS A 138 -11.50 -0.82 -11.25
N LYS A 139 -11.77 0.15 -12.13
CA LYS A 139 -11.04 0.30 -13.41
C LYS A 139 -9.59 0.71 -13.19
N PHE A 140 -9.33 1.69 -12.33
CA PHE A 140 -7.99 2.20 -12.05
C PHE A 140 -7.09 1.11 -11.48
N ARG A 141 -7.57 0.34 -10.50
CA ARG A 141 -6.80 -0.80 -9.95
C ARG A 141 -6.44 -1.82 -11.03
N ARG A 142 -7.38 -2.13 -11.93
CA ARG A 142 -7.14 -3.06 -13.05
C ARG A 142 -6.09 -2.52 -14.03
N GLU A 143 -6.17 -1.24 -14.41
CA GLU A 143 -5.20 -0.58 -15.29
C GLU A 143 -3.80 -0.57 -14.67
N ILE A 144 -3.68 -0.20 -13.40
CA ILE A 144 -2.39 -0.22 -12.69
C ILE A 144 -1.83 -1.63 -12.58
N ALA A 145 -2.67 -2.61 -12.23
CA ALA A 145 -2.25 -4.01 -12.15
C ALA A 145 -1.72 -4.51 -13.50
N GLN A 146 -2.40 -4.20 -14.61
CA GLN A 146 -1.94 -4.53 -15.96
C GLN A 146 -0.64 -3.81 -16.33
N SER A 147 -0.52 -2.52 -16.02
CA SER A 147 0.70 -1.74 -16.32
C SER A 147 1.91 -2.19 -15.50
N LEU A 148 1.71 -2.67 -14.28
CA LEU A 148 2.79 -3.16 -13.40
C LEU A 148 3.15 -4.62 -13.71
N MET A 149 2.16 -5.49 -13.95
CA MET A 149 2.39 -6.91 -14.29
C MET A 149 2.85 -7.11 -15.74
N GLY A 150 2.44 -6.25 -16.68
CA GLY A 150 2.88 -6.28 -18.08
C GLY A 150 4.38 -6.06 -18.27
N ARG A 151 5.09 -5.57 -17.24
CA ARG A 151 6.56 -5.44 -17.23
C ARG A 151 7.29 -6.72 -16.76
N LYS A 152 6.55 -7.75 -16.34
CA LYS A 152 7.07 -8.90 -15.57
C LYS A 152 6.88 -10.26 -16.22
N ARG A 153 6.52 -10.35 -17.51
CA ARG A 153 6.65 -11.63 -18.23
C ARG A 153 8.13 -11.81 -18.62
N PRO A 154 8.85 -12.82 -18.10
CA PRO A 154 9.94 -13.39 -18.88
C PRO A 154 9.30 -13.98 -20.15
N GLU A 155 9.90 -13.76 -21.30
CA GLU A 155 9.60 -14.59 -22.45
C GLU A 155 10.02 -16.03 -22.11
N ASP A 156 9.17 -16.99 -22.45
CA ASP A 156 9.35 -18.43 -22.20
C ASP A 156 10.65 -18.98 -22.84
#